data_AF-A0A559PR49-F1
#
_entry.id   AF-A0A559PR49-F1
#
_cell.length_a   1.000
_cell.length_b   1.000
_cell.length_c   1.000
_cell.angle_alpha   90.00
_cell.angle_beta   90.00
_cell.angle_gamma   90.00
#
_symmetry.space_group_name_H-M   'P 1'
#
loop_
_entity.id
_entity.type
_entity.pdbx_description
1 polymer ?
#
loop_
_entity_poly.entity_id
_entity_poly.type
_entity_poly.pdbx_seq_one_letter_code
_entity_poly.pdbx_strand_id
1 'polypeptide(L)'
;MKQKARLDFLLNELYKSKSEDQMSDIYAITDKMPDDINRSDAKVLAERLYNLDLIKLSHTKSSLRATLTSIGIEYCEEDSFTEVGKPVINHNYNLTISNSPNSNIVNQSKSININSKIENITYLIDEISNTINQDSKVTDERKENIDECTKEIKLNLEKNNIPKFGIKSLLNLLSDIASVSSLVLSLSEYV
;
A
#
# COMPACT_ATOMS: atom_id res chain seq x y z
N MET A 1 5.08 20.89 -7.48
CA MET A 1 5.29 19.62 -6.72
C MET A 1 5.14 18.39 -7.64
N LYS A 2 5.75 17.24 -7.30
CA LYS A 2 5.50 15.95 -8.01
C LYS A 2 4.08 15.45 -7.71
N GLN A 3 3.44 14.74 -8.64
CA GLN A 3 2.04 14.29 -8.53
C GLN A 3 1.75 13.50 -7.23
N LYS A 4 2.69 12.64 -6.83
CA LYS A 4 2.66 11.90 -5.56
C LYS A 4 2.51 12.81 -4.34
N ALA A 5 3.35 13.84 -4.24
CA ALA A 5 3.30 14.79 -3.12
C ALA A 5 1.99 15.57 -3.04
N ARG A 6 1.28 15.74 -4.17
CA ARG A 6 -0.06 16.36 -4.21
C ARG A 6 -1.14 15.41 -3.67
N LEU A 7 -1.05 14.11 -3.97
CA LEU A 7 -1.93 13.08 -3.43
C LEU A 7 -1.73 12.93 -1.91
N ASP A 8 -0.47 12.87 -1.47
CA ASP A 8 -0.12 12.73 -0.06
C ASP A 8 -0.60 13.94 0.75
N PHE A 9 -0.45 15.16 0.21
CA PHE A 9 -0.97 16.36 0.85
C PHE A 9 -2.49 16.30 1.02
N LEU A 10 -3.21 15.92 -0.03
CA LEU A 10 -4.67 15.83 -0.01
C LEU A 10 -5.16 14.81 1.03
N LEU A 11 -4.53 13.64 1.08
CA LEU A 11 -4.79 12.60 2.09
C LEU A 11 -4.55 13.12 3.51
N ASN A 12 -3.41 13.76 3.75
CA ASN A 12 -3.06 14.27 5.07
C ASN A 12 -3.99 15.39 5.54
N GLU A 13 -4.42 16.28 4.64
CA GLU A 13 -5.38 17.33 5.01
C GLU A 13 -6.79 16.77 5.25
N LEU A 14 -7.20 15.73 4.51
CA LEU A 14 -8.42 14.98 4.82
C LEU A 14 -8.32 14.30 6.19
N TYR A 15 -7.15 13.75 6.52
CA TYR A 15 -6.89 13.12 7.82
C TYR A 15 -6.93 14.12 8.98
N LYS A 16 -6.30 15.29 8.83
CA LYS A 16 -6.36 16.36 9.84
C LYS A 16 -7.77 16.92 10.05
N SER A 17 -8.60 16.89 9.01
CA SER A 17 -9.99 17.36 9.06
C SER A 17 -11.01 16.27 9.42
N LYS A 18 -10.54 15.07 9.82
CA LYS A 18 -11.35 13.95 10.31
C LYS A 18 -12.11 14.37 11.58
N SER A 19 -13.31 14.89 11.39
CA SER A 19 -14.37 14.87 12.40
C SER A 19 -15.35 13.78 11.98
N GLU A 20 -15.80 12.96 12.95
CA GLU A 20 -16.31 11.59 12.77
C GLU A 20 -17.44 11.37 11.75
N ASP A 21 -18.00 12.39 11.10
CA ASP A 21 -19.02 12.21 10.06
C ASP A 21 -19.09 13.34 9.00
N GLN A 22 -18.12 14.24 8.94
CA GLN A 22 -18.15 15.34 7.97
C GLN A 22 -17.25 15.08 6.78
N MET A 23 -17.84 15.11 5.58
CA MET A 23 -17.07 15.12 4.34
C MET A 23 -16.46 16.51 4.11
N SER A 24 -15.16 16.58 3.91
CA SER A 24 -14.43 17.81 3.65
C SER A 24 -14.49 18.19 2.17
N ASP A 25 -14.52 19.49 1.87
CA ASP A 25 -14.50 19.99 0.49
C ASP A 25 -13.09 19.91 -0.08
N ILE A 26 -12.92 19.13 -1.15
CA ILE A 26 -11.65 18.93 -1.85
C ILE A 26 -11.13 20.26 -2.40
N TYR A 27 -12.00 21.12 -2.93
CA TYR A 27 -11.56 22.41 -3.50
C TYR A 27 -10.96 23.31 -2.42
N ALA A 28 -11.60 23.36 -1.25
CA ALA A 28 -11.09 24.12 -0.10
C ALA A 28 -9.77 23.56 0.46
N ILE A 29 -9.49 22.27 0.26
CA ILE A 29 -8.20 21.66 0.64
C ILE A 29 -7.14 21.97 -0.41
N THR A 30 -7.46 21.88 -1.71
CA THR A 30 -6.50 22.18 -2.78
C THR A 30 -6.12 23.65 -2.83
N ASP A 31 -7.00 24.57 -2.42
CA ASP A 31 -6.69 26.00 -2.29
C ASP A 31 -5.62 26.29 -1.23
N LYS A 32 -5.35 25.34 -0.32
CA LYS A 32 -4.27 25.45 0.69
C LYS A 32 -2.94 24.87 0.20
N MET A 33 -2.90 24.28 -1.00
CA MET A 33 -1.67 23.73 -1.53
C MET A 33 -0.69 24.85 -1.92
N PRO A 34 0.63 24.62 -1.82
CA PRO A 34 1.64 25.59 -2.25
C PRO A 34 1.64 25.86 -3.77
N ASP A 35 1.07 24.94 -4.55
CA ASP A 35 0.90 25.06 -6.00
C ASP A 35 -0.54 25.49 -6.30
N ASP A 36 -0.73 26.44 -7.23
CA ASP A 36 -2.06 26.74 -7.78
C ASP A 36 -2.59 25.52 -8.55
N ILE A 37 -3.56 24.83 -7.95
CA ILE A 37 -4.25 23.69 -8.57
C ILE A 37 -5.62 24.14 -9.05
N ASN A 38 -5.91 23.94 -10.34
CA ASN A 38 -7.24 24.24 -10.87
C ASN A 38 -8.27 23.17 -10.44
N ARG A 39 -9.56 23.49 -10.56
CA ARG A 39 -10.64 22.57 -10.15
C ARG A 39 -10.67 21.26 -10.92
N SER A 40 -10.16 21.22 -12.15
CA SER A 40 -10.07 20.00 -12.96
C SER A 40 -9.02 19.05 -12.39
N ASP A 41 -7.84 19.57 -12.07
CA ASP A 41 -6.73 18.82 -11.49
C ASP A 41 -7.08 18.31 -10.08
N ALA A 42 -7.75 19.12 -9.27
CA ALA A 42 -8.28 18.71 -7.97
C ALA A 42 -9.23 17.51 -8.10
N LYS A 43 -10.08 17.52 -9.13
CA LYS A 43 -11.00 16.42 -9.42
C LYS A 43 -10.24 15.15 -9.82
N VAL A 44 -9.24 15.25 -10.69
CA VAL A 44 -8.42 14.11 -11.12
C VAL A 44 -7.66 13.49 -9.93
N LEU A 45 -7.10 14.32 -9.05
CA LEU A 45 -6.42 13.86 -7.83
C LEU A 45 -7.39 13.11 -6.91
N ALA A 46 -8.58 13.66 -6.70
CA ALA A 46 -9.62 13.03 -5.89
C ALA A 46 -10.11 11.70 -6.50
N GLU A 47 -10.39 11.65 -7.80
CA GLU A 47 -10.78 10.43 -8.50
C GLU A 47 -9.70 9.34 -8.40
N ARG A 48 -8.41 9.73 -8.47
CA ARG A 48 -7.30 8.78 -8.27
C ARG A 48 -7.28 8.20 -6.86
N LEU A 49 -7.49 9.02 -5.83
CA LEU A 49 -7.59 8.54 -4.44
C LEU A 49 -8.81 7.66 -4.20
N TYR A 50 -9.92 7.96 -4.88
CA TYR A 50 -11.15 7.16 -4.83
C TYR A 50 -10.95 5.79 -5.46
N ASN A 51 -10.30 5.72 -6.63
CA ASN A 51 -9.99 4.46 -7.31
C ASN A 51 -9.02 3.57 -6.52
N LEU A 52 -8.26 4.15 -5.58
CA LEU A 52 -7.39 3.42 -4.66
C LEU A 52 -8.09 3.01 -3.36
N ASP A 53 -9.41 3.23 -3.25
CA ASP A 53 -10.22 3.00 -2.05
C ASP A 53 -9.74 3.76 -0.80
N LEU A 54 -8.95 4.82 -0.96
CA LEU A 54 -8.41 5.62 0.16
C LEU A 54 -9.42 6.67 0.64
N ILE A 55 -10.29 7.14 -0.24
CA ILE A 55 -11.34 8.12 0.09
C ILE A 55 -12.68 7.69 -0.49
N LYS A 56 -13.77 8.14 0.13
CA LYS A 56 -15.12 8.13 -0.45
C LYS A 56 -15.41 9.51 -1.01
N LEU A 57 -15.90 9.56 -2.26
CA LEU A 57 -16.30 10.81 -2.90
C LEU A 57 -17.81 10.99 -2.88
N SER A 58 -18.23 12.24 -2.68
CA SER A 58 -19.59 12.71 -2.89
C SER A 58 -19.58 13.91 -3.81
N HIS A 59 -20.17 13.72 -4.99
CA HIS A 59 -20.27 14.75 -6.01
C HIS A 59 -21.59 15.50 -5.87
N THR A 60 -21.50 16.82 -5.69
CA THR A 60 -22.64 17.73 -5.82
C THR A 60 -22.35 18.74 -6.91
N LYS A 61 -23.39 19.40 -7.46
CA LYS A 61 -23.24 20.35 -8.59
C LYS A 61 -22.26 21.49 -8.32
N SER A 62 -22.00 21.81 -7.04
CA SER A 62 -21.15 22.94 -6.63
C SER A 62 -19.99 22.55 -5.70
N SER A 63 -19.91 21.31 -5.23
CA SER A 63 -18.82 20.88 -4.34
C SER A 63 -18.39 19.44 -4.58
N LEU A 64 -17.10 19.20 -4.47
CA LEU A 64 -16.49 17.88 -4.52
C LEU A 64 -16.08 17.55 -3.08
N ARG A 65 -16.82 16.66 -2.43
CA ARG A 65 -16.57 16.33 -1.02
C ARG A 65 -15.95 14.96 -0.90
N ALA A 66 -15.05 14.80 0.07
CA ALA A 66 -14.42 13.54 0.37
C ALA A 66 -14.37 13.26 1.86
N THR A 67 -14.42 11.99 2.22
CA THR A 67 -14.06 11.51 3.55
C THR A 67 -13.11 10.32 3.42
N LEU A 68 -12.28 10.07 4.42
CA LEU A 68 -11.38 8.92 4.39
C LEU A 68 -12.17 7.62 4.58
N THR A 69 -11.70 6.56 3.91
CA THR A 69 -12.09 5.19 4.25
C THR A 69 -11.24 4.70 5.43
N SER A 70 -11.58 3.54 6.01
CA SER A 70 -10.69 2.86 6.96
C SER A 70 -9.29 2.63 6.36
N ILE A 71 -9.22 2.33 5.06
CA ILE A 71 -7.96 2.11 4.33
C ILE A 71 -7.16 3.42 4.21
N GLY A 72 -7.82 4.54 3.91
CA GLY A 72 -7.16 5.85 3.88
C GLY A 72 -6.70 6.34 5.25
N ILE A 73 -7.42 5.98 6.32
CA ILE A 73 -7.02 6.24 7.70
C ILE A 73 -5.76 5.42 8.04
N GLU A 74 -5.79 4.11 7.80
CA GLU A 74 -4.64 3.21 8.00
C GLU A 74 -3.41 3.69 7.20
N TYR A 75 -3.62 4.15 5.96
CA TYR A 75 -2.54 4.74 5.14
C TYR A 75 -1.90 5.97 5.80
N CYS A 76 -2.70 6.84 6.41
CA CYS A 76 -2.20 8.01 7.14
C CYS A 76 -1.59 7.66 8.50
N GLU A 77 -2.00 6.55 9.12
CA GLU A 77 -1.59 6.11 10.47
C GLU A 77 -0.37 5.17 10.48
N GLU A 78 -0.22 4.28 9.49
CA GLU A 78 0.81 3.24 9.49
C GLU A 78 2.14 3.67 8.83
N ASP A 79 2.16 4.65 7.92
CA ASP A 79 3.38 5.29 7.40
C ASP A 79 2.99 6.34 6.35
N SER A 80 3.00 7.64 6.71
CA SER A 80 3.17 8.68 5.69
C SER A 80 4.51 8.43 4.96
N PHE A 81 4.64 8.84 3.70
CA PHE A 81 5.88 8.70 2.89
C PHE A 81 7.19 9.25 3.52
N THR A 82 7.20 9.74 4.75
CA THR A 82 8.30 10.52 5.35
C THR A 82 8.72 10.18 6.77
N GLU A 83 8.08 9.31 7.55
CA GLU A 83 8.59 9.04 8.92
C GLU A 83 9.23 7.67 9.08
N VAL A 84 10.56 7.74 9.23
CA VAL A 84 11.42 6.71 9.79
C VAL A 84 10.94 6.37 11.20
N GLY A 85 10.00 5.44 11.30
CA GLY A 85 9.77 4.68 12.52
C GLY A 85 11.00 3.81 12.78
N LYS A 86 11.87 4.24 13.70
CA LYS A 86 12.92 3.36 14.23
C LYS A 86 12.27 2.02 14.61
N PRO A 87 12.85 0.87 14.23
CA PRO A 87 12.34 -0.40 14.70
C PRO A 87 12.26 -0.34 16.23
N VAL A 88 11.10 -0.69 16.78
CA VAL A 88 10.97 -0.97 18.21
C VAL A 88 12.12 -1.91 18.53
N ILE A 89 13.07 -1.43 19.34
CA ILE A 89 14.24 -2.20 19.76
C ILE A 89 13.68 -3.43 20.47
N ASN A 90 13.60 -4.55 19.76
CA ASN A 90 13.28 -5.86 20.32
C ASN A 90 14.37 -6.13 21.35
N HIS A 91 14.05 -5.90 22.62
CA HIS A 91 14.88 -6.34 23.72
C HIS A 91 14.81 -7.86 23.70
N ASN A 92 15.83 -8.49 23.12
CA ASN A 92 16.08 -9.92 23.25
C ASN A 92 16.31 -10.23 24.74
N TYR A 93 15.23 -10.42 25.50
CA TYR A 93 15.34 -11.02 26.81
C TYR A 93 15.64 -12.50 26.59
N ASN A 94 16.91 -12.88 26.78
CA ASN A 94 17.29 -14.26 27.06
C ASN A 94 16.67 -14.64 28.42
N LEU A 95 15.40 -15.04 28.40
CA LEU A 95 14.73 -15.64 29.56
C LEU A 95 15.17 -17.10 29.63
N THR A 96 16.32 -17.33 30.27
CA THR A 96 16.75 -18.66 30.68
C THR A 96 15.90 -19.07 31.89
N ILE A 97 14.80 -19.77 31.66
CA ILE A 97 14.04 -20.42 32.73
C ILE A 97 14.77 -21.72 33.08
N SER A 98 15.55 -21.69 34.17
CA SER A 98 16.09 -22.90 34.77
C SER A 98 15.11 -23.48 35.79
N ASN A 99 14.80 -24.76 35.63
CA ASN A 99 14.02 -25.65 36.51
C ASN A 99 12.48 -25.65 36.37
N SER A 100 11.98 -26.43 35.42
CA SER A 100 10.74 -27.20 35.59
C SER A 100 10.90 -28.58 34.94
N PRO A 101 10.61 -29.71 35.60
CA PRO A 101 10.99 -31.04 35.10
C PRO A 101 10.09 -31.58 33.98
N ASN A 102 9.01 -30.88 33.60
CA ASN A 102 7.96 -31.46 32.75
C ASN A 102 7.35 -30.47 31.72
N SER A 103 8.16 -29.66 31.05
CA SER A 103 7.71 -28.98 29.83
C SER A 103 8.35 -29.62 28.61
N ASN A 104 7.55 -30.31 27.80
CA ASN A 104 7.86 -30.54 26.38
C ASN A 104 7.83 -29.16 25.68
N ILE A 105 8.92 -28.41 25.85
CA ILE A 105 9.19 -27.22 25.06
C ILE A 105 9.71 -27.73 23.73
N VAL A 106 8.99 -27.43 22.66
CA VAL A 106 9.46 -27.57 21.28
C VAL A 106 10.72 -26.69 21.16
N ASN A 107 11.87 -27.29 21.43
CA ASN A 107 13.16 -26.63 21.62
C ASN A 107 13.94 -26.47 20.31
N GLN A 108 13.27 -26.37 19.15
CA GLN A 108 13.94 -26.25 17.84
C GLN A 108 13.09 -25.53 16.77
N SER A 109 12.33 -24.50 17.10
CA SER A 109 11.96 -23.53 16.07
C SER A 109 13.17 -22.64 15.80
N LYS A 110 14.11 -23.18 15.00
CA LYS A 110 15.15 -22.38 14.35
C LYS A 110 14.50 -21.16 13.72
N SER A 111 15.13 -20.00 13.88
CA SER A 111 14.85 -18.78 13.14
C SER A 111 14.36 -19.08 11.73
N ILE A 112 13.05 -19.00 11.50
CA ILE A 112 12.51 -19.13 10.15
C ILE A 112 12.91 -17.84 9.44
N ASN A 113 13.83 -17.99 8.50
CA ASN A 113 14.45 -16.93 7.72
C ASN A 113 13.41 -15.95 7.17
N ILE A 114 13.40 -14.72 7.69
CA ILE A 114 12.72 -13.58 7.05
C ILE A 114 13.29 -13.36 5.64
N ASN A 115 14.58 -13.66 5.43
CA ASN A 115 15.25 -13.59 4.13
C ASN A 115 14.59 -14.45 3.05
N SER A 116 14.23 -15.70 3.36
CA SER A 116 13.59 -16.58 2.38
C SER A 116 12.18 -16.12 2.01
N LYS A 117 11.49 -15.40 2.91
CA LYS A 117 10.16 -14.84 2.62
C LYS A 117 10.25 -13.70 1.61
N ILE A 118 11.19 -12.79 1.80
CA ILE A 118 11.41 -11.64 0.90
C ILE A 118 11.91 -12.12 -0.47
N GLU A 119 12.84 -13.07 -0.49
CA GLU A 119 13.33 -13.68 -1.74
C GLU A 119 12.20 -14.33 -2.53
N ASN A 120 11.31 -15.07 -1.86
CA ASN A 120 10.15 -15.70 -2.51
C ASN A 120 9.16 -14.68 -3.07
N ILE A 121 8.84 -13.61 -2.32
CA ILE A 121 7.96 -12.55 -2.82
C ILE A 121 8.60 -11.84 -4.02
N THR A 122 9.91 -11.55 -3.95
CA THR A 122 10.64 -10.91 -5.05
C THR A 122 10.58 -11.76 -6.31
N TYR A 123 10.81 -13.07 -6.19
CA TYR A 123 10.69 -14.02 -7.29
C TYR A 123 9.28 -14.04 -7.90
N LEU A 124 8.24 -14.10 -7.07
CA LEU A 124 6.85 -14.06 -7.54
C LEU A 124 6.53 -12.77 -8.30
N ILE A 125 7.03 -11.63 -7.82
CA ILE A 125 6.85 -10.33 -8.49
C ILE A 125 7.53 -10.33 -9.86
N ASP A 126 8.75 -10.87 -9.96
CA ASP A 126 9.49 -10.98 -11.22
C ASP A 126 8.75 -11.86 -12.25
N GLU A 127 8.24 -13.02 -11.82
CA GLU A 127 7.46 -13.92 -12.67
C GLU A 127 6.16 -13.28 -13.15
N ILE A 128 5.47 -12.52 -12.28
CA ILE A 128 4.27 -11.76 -12.62
C ILE A 128 4.58 -10.72 -13.70
N SER A 129 5.61 -9.88 -13.49
CA SER A 129 6.01 -8.86 -14.47
C SER A 129 6.38 -9.49 -15.81
N ASN A 130 7.13 -10.59 -15.80
CA ASN A 130 7.54 -11.29 -17.02
C ASN A 130 6.35 -11.89 -17.78
N THR A 131 5.45 -12.58 -17.07
CA THR A 131 4.27 -13.21 -17.67
C THR A 131 3.34 -12.19 -18.30
N ILE A 132 3.14 -11.05 -17.64
CA ILE A 132 2.25 -9.97 -18.12
C ILE A 132 2.85 -9.25 -19.32
N ASN A 133 4.15 -9.01 -19.32
CA ASN A 133 4.83 -8.38 -20.46
C ASN A 133 4.71 -9.25 -21.73
N GLN A 134 4.71 -10.57 -21.58
CA GLN A 134 4.55 -11.52 -22.68
C GLN A 134 3.08 -11.75 -23.09
N ASP A 135 2.11 -11.40 -22.24
CA ASP A 135 0.70 -11.58 -22.55
C ASP A 135 0.22 -10.51 -23.55
N SER A 136 -0.13 -10.94 -24.76
CA SER A 136 -0.64 -10.06 -25.82
C SER A 136 -2.10 -9.61 -25.60
N LYS A 137 -2.81 -10.20 -24.64
CA LYS A 137 -4.19 -9.84 -24.29
C LYS A 137 -4.27 -8.72 -23.25
N VAL A 138 -3.17 -8.43 -22.56
CA VAL A 138 -3.08 -7.32 -21.61
C VAL A 138 -2.70 -6.05 -22.37
N THR A 139 -3.44 -4.96 -22.15
CA THR A 139 -3.17 -3.67 -22.80
C THR A 139 -1.89 -3.04 -22.26
N ASP A 140 -1.19 -2.26 -23.08
CA ASP A 140 0.06 -1.60 -22.68
C ASP A 140 -0.11 -0.69 -21.47
N GLU A 141 -1.24 0.03 -21.38
CA GLU A 141 -1.60 0.86 -20.21
C GLU A 141 -1.68 0.02 -18.92
N ARG A 142 -2.25 -1.19 -18.98
CA ARG A 142 -2.31 -2.08 -17.81
C ARG A 142 -0.92 -2.61 -17.47
N LYS A 143 -0.11 -2.96 -18.47
CA LYS A 143 1.28 -3.39 -18.25
C LYS A 143 2.09 -2.32 -17.53
N GLU A 144 1.94 -1.06 -17.93
CA GLU A 144 2.62 0.07 -17.28
C GLU A 144 2.19 0.24 -15.82
N ASN A 145 0.89 0.20 -15.54
CA ASN A 145 0.37 0.28 -14.17
C ASN A 145 0.88 -0.87 -13.27
N ILE A 146 0.94 -2.09 -13.82
CA ILE A 146 1.45 -3.26 -13.10
C ILE A 146 2.96 -3.15 -12.90
N ASP A 147 3.72 -2.68 -13.89
CA ASP A 147 5.16 -2.49 -13.79
C ASP A 147 5.52 -1.40 -12.75
N GLU A 148 4.77 -0.30 -12.68
CA GLU A 148 4.95 0.72 -11.64
C GLU A 148 4.69 0.13 -10.24
N CYS A 149 3.59 -0.62 -10.07
CA CYS A 149 3.24 -1.26 -8.81
C CYS A 149 4.28 -2.30 -8.35
N THR A 150 4.75 -3.15 -9.27
CA THR A 150 5.78 -4.17 -8.97
C THR A 150 7.13 -3.55 -8.61
N LYS A 151 7.54 -2.45 -9.26
CA LYS A 151 8.74 -1.68 -8.88
C LYS A 151 8.63 -1.10 -7.48
N GLU A 152 7.48 -0.54 -7.13
CA GLU A 152 7.25 0.00 -5.78
C GLU A 152 7.36 -1.09 -4.70
N ILE A 153 6.80 -2.28 -4.97
CA ILE A 153 6.90 -3.40 -4.03
C ILE A 153 8.37 -3.82 -3.85
N LYS A 154 9.14 -3.96 -4.95
CA LYS A 154 10.56 -4.32 -4.90
C LYS A 154 11.39 -3.32 -4.08
N LEU A 155 11.17 -2.02 -4.25
CA LEU A 155 11.88 -0.99 -3.48
C LEU A 155 11.63 -1.09 -1.97
N ASN A 156 10.47 -1.59 -1.56
CA ASN A 156 10.18 -1.84 -0.14
C ASN A 156 10.81 -3.16 0.34
N LEU A 157 10.79 -4.20 -0.50
CA LEU A 157 11.43 -5.49 -0.21
C LEU A 157 12.95 -5.35 -0.02
N GLU A 158 13.63 -4.50 -0.80
CA GLU A 158 15.04 -4.16 -0.63
C GLU A 158 15.35 -3.53 0.74
N LYS A 159 14.36 -2.89 1.37
CA LYS A 159 14.46 -2.31 2.71
C LYS A 159 14.08 -3.31 3.81
N ASN A 160 13.93 -4.58 3.48
CA ASN A 160 13.38 -5.64 4.34
C ASN A 160 11.97 -5.34 4.86
N ASN A 161 11.19 -4.56 4.11
CA ASN A 161 9.79 -4.27 4.43
C ASN A 161 8.88 -4.99 3.43
N ILE A 162 7.83 -5.66 3.91
CA ILE A 162 6.83 -6.31 3.06
C ILE A 162 5.64 -5.36 2.95
N PRO A 163 5.46 -4.65 1.81
CA PRO A 163 4.40 -3.67 1.68
C PRO A 163 3.06 -4.37 1.41
N LYS A 164 2.35 -4.78 2.46
CA LYS A 164 1.07 -5.51 2.35
C LYS A 164 0.06 -4.78 1.45
N PHE A 165 0.01 -3.45 1.54
CA PHE A 165 -0.86 -2.63 0.68
C PHE A 165 -0.44 -2.65 -0.79
N GLY A 166 0.86 -2.56 -1.07
CA GLY A 166 1.39 -2.67 -2.43
C GLY A 166 1.04 -4.03 -3.03
N ILE A 167 1.21 -5.11 -2.26
CA ILE A 167 0.83 -6.46 -2.68
C ILE A 167 -0.68 -6.56 -2.93
N LYS A 168 -1.53 -6.04 -2.02
CA LYS A 168 -2.98 -6.04 -2.21
C LYS A 168 -3.42 -5.25 -3.45
N SER A 169 -2.80 -4.10 -3.70
CA SER A 169 -3.04 -3.28 -4.89
C SER A 169 -2.66 -4.04 -6.16
N LEU A 170 -1.52 -4.74 -6.14
CA LEU A 170 -1.11 -5.61 -7.24
C LEU A 170 -2.12 -6.74 -7.44
N LEU A 171 -2.56 -7.45 -6.40
CA LEU A 171 -3.56 -8.52 -6.51
C LEU A 171 -4.87 -8.03 -7.16
N ASN A 172 -5.31 -6.81 -6.85
CA ASN A 172 -6.49 -6.21 -7.48
C ASN A 172 -6.28 -5.96 -8.98
N LEU A 173 -5.11 -5.41 -9.37
CA LEU A 173 -4.76 -5.17 -10.78
C LEU A 173 -4.68 -6.46 -11.61
N LEU A 174 -4.34 -7.58 -10.95
CA LEU A 174 -4.17 -8.90 -11.56
C LEU A 174 -5.42 -9.79 -11.53
N SER A 175 -6.48 -9.37 -10.83
CA SER A 175 -7.62 -10.21 -10.46
C SER A 175 -8.40 -10.84 -11.63
N ASP A 176 -8.36 -10.23 -12.81
CA ASP A 176 -9.00 -10.66 -14.05
C ASP A 176 -8.00 -11.16 -15.12
N ILE A 177 -6.71 -11.25 -14.80
CA ILE A 177 -5.66 -11.71 -15.72
C ILE A 177 -5.43 -13.22 -15.50
N ALA A 178 -6.03 -14.03 -16.37
CA ALA A 178 -5.97 -15.50 -16.26
C ALA A 178 -4.55 -16.08 -16.33
N SER A 179 -3.62 -15.43 -17.05
CA SER A 179 -2.25 -15.91 -17.25
C SER A 179 -1.40 -15.91 -15.98
N VAL A 180 -1.79 -15.14 -14.95
CA VAL A 180 -1.05 -15.02 -13.68
C VAL A 180 -1.81 -15.59 -12.48
N SER A 181 -2.96 -16.24 -12.67
CA SER A 181 -3.84 -16.63 -11.56
C SER A 181 -3.15 -17.55 -10.53
N SER A 182 -2.26 -18.46 -10.95
CA SER A 182 -1.48 -19.29 -10.03
C SER A 182 -0.49 -18.47 -9.20
N LEU A 183 0.16 -17.48 -9.81
CA LEU A 183 1.11 -16.58 -9.14
C LEU A 183 0.39 -15.65 -8.16
N VAL A 184 -0.81 -15.17 -8.51
CA VAL A 184 -1.68 -14.37 -7.64
C VAL A 184 -2.07 -15.15 -6.39
N LEU A 185 -2.42 -16.43 -6.53
CA LEU A 185 -2.73 -17.29 -5.39
C LEU A 185 -1.52 -17.45 -4.46
N SER A 186 -0.34 -17.75 -5.01
CA SER A 186 0.89 -17.84 -4.20
C SER A 186 1.27 -16.51 -3.54
N LEU A 187 1.06 -15.39 -4.23
CA LEU A 187 1.35 -14.06 -3.68
C LEU A 187 0.36 -13.67 -2.55
N SER A 188 -0.89 -14.13 -2.63
CA SER A 188 -1.92 -13.85 -1.63
C SER A 188 -1.62 -14.45 -0.24
N GLU A 189 -0.77 -15.47 -0.16
CA GLU A 189 -0.32 -16.07 1.12
C GLU A 189 0.53 -15.10 1.97
N TYR A 190 0.97 -13.98 1.39
CA TYR A 190 1.88 -13.03 2.01
C TYR A 190 1.20 -11.76 2.54
N VAL A 191 -0.12 -11.62 2.37
CA VAL A 191 -0.95 -10.49 2.81
C VAL A 191 -1.73 -10.86 4.07
#